data_AF-A0A7C3S9J8-F1
#
_entry.id   AF-A0A7C3S9J8-F1
#
_cell.length_a   1.000
_cell.length_b   1.000
_cell.length_c   1.000
_cell.angle_alpha   90.00
_cell.angle_beta   90.00
_cell.angle_gamma   90.00
#
_symmetry.space_group_name_H-M   'P 1'
#
loop_
_entity.id
_entity.type
_entity.pdbx_description
1 polymer ?
#
loop_
_entity_poly.entity_id
_entity_poly.type
_entity_poly.pdbx_seq_one_letter_code
_entity_poly.pdbx_strand_id
1 'polypeptide(L)' 'MRVYPSGNALATEQFIREALKYCDGKPTFIVDNAPWLKQALEDLGLPYNAEPFRR' A
#
# COMPACT_ATOMS: atom_id res chain seq x y z
N MET A 1 -9.14 3.56 7.81
CA MET A 1 -8.30 4.78 7.81
C MET A 1 -7.93 5.07 6.36
N ARG A 2 -8.22 6.27 5.82
CA ARG A 2 -7.80 6.64 4.46
C ARG A 2 -6.37 7.18 4.55
N VAL A 3 -5.42 6.46 3.96
CA VAL A 3 -4.01 6.84 3.95
C VAL A 3 -3.65 7.20 2.51
N TYR A 4 -3.16 8.41 2.32
CA TYR A 4 -2.55 8.84 1.06
C TYR A 4 -1.06 8.57 1.16
N PRO A 5 -0.51 7.61 0.41
CA PRO A 5 0.91 7.39 0.45
C PRO A 5 1.62 8.52 -0.28
N SER A 6 2.71 8.96 0.33
CA SER A 6 3.76 9.80 -0.24
C SER A 6 4.03 9.45 -1.72
N GLY A 7 4.25 10.47 -2.56
CA GLY A 7 4.57 10.29 -4.00
C GLY A 7 5.93 9.65 -4.31
N ASN A 8 6.45 8.80 -3.42
CA ASN A 8 7.71 8.07 -3.59
C ASN A 8 7.51 6.61 -3.14
N ALA A 9 7.99 5.66 -3.94
CA ALA A 9 7.92 4.22 -3.67
C ALA A 9 8.64 3.84 -2.35
N LEU A 10 9.81 4.42 -2.08
CA LEU A 10 10.59 4.12 -0.87
C LEU A 10 9.83 4.50 0.42
N ALA A 11 9.23 5.69 0.43
CA ALA A 11 8.44 6.16 1.56
C ALA A 11 7.14 5.36 1.72
N THR A 12 6.57 4.90 0.60
CA THR A 12 5.40 4.00 0.60
C THR A 12 5.76 2.64 1.19
N GLU A 13 6.91 2.07 0.83
CA GLU A 13 7.40 0.80 1.38
C GLU A 13 7.66 0.90 2.89
N GLN A 14 8.34 1.97 3.35
CA GLN A 14 8.57 2.21 4.78
C GLN A 14 7.25 2.33 5.54
N PHE A 15 6.30 3.10 5.01
CA PHE A 15 4.98 3.25 5.61
C PHE A 15 4.26 1.89 5.71
N ILE A 16 4.25 1.08 4.65
CA ILE A 16 3.61 -0.23 4.66
C ILE A 16 4.27 -1.14 5.72
N ARG A 17 5.61 -1.18 5.78
CA ARG A 17 6.34 -1.97 6.78
C ARG A 17 6.00 -1.56 8.21
N GLU A 18 5.86 -0.27 8.48
CA GLU A 18 5.45 0.21 9.81
C GLU A 18 3.99 -0.14 10.09
N ALA A 19 3.09 0.08 9.15
CA ALA A 19 1.67 -0.26 9.29
C ALA A 19 1.47 -1.75 9.58
N LEU A 20 2.22 -2.64 8.92
CA LEU A 20 2.16 -4.08 9.13
C LEU A 20 2.51 -4.49 10.57
N LYS A 21 3.35 -3.74 11.29
CA LYS A 21 3.66 -4.03 12.72
C LYS A 21 2.43 -3.88 13.62
N TYR A 22 1.44 -3.11 13.18
CA TYR A 22 0.22 -2.83 13.93
C TYR A 22 -0.98 -3.63 13.41
N CYS A 23 -0.81 -4.43 12.35
CA CYS A 23 -1.88 -5.27 11.81
C CYS A 23 -1.70 -6.71 12.27
N ASP A 24 -2.71 -7.28 12.92
CA ASP A 24 -2.75 -8.71 13.20
C ASP A 24 -3.14 -9.49 11.94
N GLY A 25 -2.23 -10.34 11.45
CA GLY A 25 -2.44 -11.19 10.27
C GLY A 25 -1.86 -10.62 8.97
N LYS A 26 -2.29 -11.16 7.82
CA LYS A 26 -1.93 -10.66 6.48
C LYS A 26 -3.07 -9.79 5.95
N PRO A 27 -3.03 -8.45 6.12
CA PRO A 27 -4.07 -7.58 5.61
C PRO A 27 -4.05 -7.55 4.08
N THR A 28 -5.22 -7.47 3.46
CA THR A 28 -5.35 -7.17 2.03
C THR A 28 -5.37 -5.66 1.85
N PHE A 29 -4.46 -5.13 1.03
CA PHE A 29 -4.39 -3.69 0.78
C PHE A 29 -5.38 -3.29 -0.32
N ILE A 30 -6.09 -2.19 -0.13
CA ILE A 30 -6.88 -1.53 -1.19
C ILE A 30 -6.15 -0.24 -1.54
N VAL A 31 -5.62 -0.16 -2.76
CA VAL A 31 -4.77 0.93 -3.21
C VAL A 31 -5.34 1.58 -4.46
N ASP A 32 -4.93 2.82 -4.70
CA ASP A 32 -5.29 3.51 -5.93
C ASP A 32 -4.47 2.96 -7.10
N ASN A 33 -4.75 3.45 -8.31
CA ASN A 33 -4.00 3.06 -9.49
C ASN A 33 -2.60 3.71 -9.58
N ALA A 34 -2.04 4.25 -8.49
CA ALA A 34 -0.72 4.86 -8.52
C ALA A 34 0.38 3.81 -8.75
N PRO A 35 1.29 4.03 -9.72
CA PRO A 35 2.36 3.06 -10.04
C PRO A 35 3.30 2.77 -8.87
N TRP A 36 3.67 3.79 -8.08
CA TRP A 36 4.62 3.65 -6.97
C TRP A 36 4.07 2.80 -5.82
N LEU A 37 2.75 2.79 -5.63
CA LEU A 37 2.06 1.97 -4.63
C LEU A 37 2.07 0.49 -5.01
N LYS A 38 1.74 0.21 -6.28
CA LYS A 38 1.76 -1.16 -6.81
C LYS A 38 3.15 -1.76 -6.72
N GLN A 39 4.17 -1.00 -7.13
CA GLN A 39 5.55 -1.44 -7.04
C GLN A 39 5.95 -1.80 -5.60
N ALA A 40 5.67 -0.92 -4.63
CA ALA A 40 6.02 -1.17 -3.23
C ALA A 40 5.31 -2.41 -2.66
N LEU A 41 4.06 -2.67 -3.06
CA LEU A 41 3.32 -3.86 -2.64
C LEU A 41 3.84 -5.14 -3.29
N GLU A 42 4.23 -5.08 -4.56
CA GLU A 42 4.85 -6.19 -5.29
C GLU A 42 6.23 -6.55 -4.72
N ASP A 43 7.06 -5.54 -4.46
CA ASP A 43 8.39 -5.71 -3.85
C ASP A 43 8.29 -6.34 -2.45
N LEU A 44 7.20 -6.06 -1.72
CA LEU A 44 6.90 -6.64 -0.41
C LEU A 44 6.15 -7.99 -0.48
N GLY A 45 5.73 -8.44 -1.67
CA GLY A 45 4.97 -9.67 -1.86
C GLY A 45 3.59 -9.68 -1.19
N LEU A 46 2.95 -8.52 -1.08
CA LEU A 46 1.69 -8.35 -0.37
C LEU A 46 0.48 -8.42 -1.32
N PRO A 47 -0.62 -9.09 -0.93
CA PRO A 47 -1.84 -9.09 -1.72
C PRO A 47 -2.48 -7.70 -1.72
N TYR A 48 -2.82 -7.20 -2.90
CA TYR A 48 -3.48 -5.91 -3.06
C TYR A 48 -4.59 -5.95 -4.12
N ASN A 49 -5.60 -5.11 -3.92
CA ASN A 49 -6.61 -4.78 -4.92
C ASN A 49 -6.43 -3.31 -5.34
N ALA A 50 -6.38 -3.07 -6.64
CA ALA A 50 -6.31 -1.73 -7.19
C ALA A 50 -7.71 -1.25 -7.57
N GLU A 51 -8.19 -0.19 -6.92
CA GLU A 51 -9.50 0.41 -7.19
C GLU A 51 -9.35 1.90 -7.51
N PRO A 52 -10.06 2.41 -8.53
CA PRO A 52 -10.12 3.85 -8.76
C PRO A 52 -10.89 4.51 -7.61
N PHE A 53 -10.21 5.35 -6.82
CA PHE A 53 -10.82 6.05 -5.69
C PHE A 53 -11.86 7.12 -6.08
N ARG A 54 -12.08 7.39 -7.37
CA ARG A 54 -13.14 8.30 -7.85
C ARG A 54 -14.41 7.52 -8.20
N ARG A 55 -15.50 7.84 -7.49
CA ARG A 55 -16.88 7.64 -7.92
C ARG A 55 -17.66 8.93 -7.67
#